data_AF-A0A450TY68-F1
#
_entry.id   AF-A0A450TY68-F1
#
_cell.length_a   1.000
_cell.length_b   1.000
_cell.length_c   1.000
_cell.angle_alpha   90.00
_cell.angle_beta   90.00
_cell.angle_gamma   90.00
#
_symmetry.space_group_name_H-M   'P 1'
#
loop_
_entity.id
_entity.type
_entity.pdbx_description
1 polymer ?
#
loop_
_entity_poly.entity_id
_entity_poly.type
_entity_poly.pdbx_seq_one_letter_code
_entity_poly.pdbx_strand_id
1 'polypeptide(L)'
;MDTTTQPSDAFYKGKTDGIFLPEERDELGLTTQMREDIDRRLAIAEEQIRNGQYRTLDDESTREFLDKAYARSRRLLDSKAG
;
A
#
# COMPACT_ATOMS: atom_id res chain seq x y z
N MET A 1 -10.74 19.62 -28.57
CA MET A 1 -10.09 18.33 -28.26
C MET A 1 -10.46 18.03 -26.83
N ASP A 2 -11.48 17.20 -26.68
CA ASP A 2 -12.09 16.86 -25.41
C ASP A 2 -11.34 15.68 -24.82
N THR A 3 -10.72 15.86 -23.66
CA THR A 3 -10.13 14.74 -22.90
C THR A 3 -10.88 14.61 -21.59
N THR A 4 -12.01 13.91 -21.67
CA THR A 4 -12.74 13.35 -20.54
C THR A 4 -11.82 12.38 -19.81
N THR A 5 -11.23 12.83 -18.69
CA THR A 5 -10.55 11.94 -17.75
C THR A 5 -11.55 11.58 -16.67
N GLN A 6 -11.94 10.31 -16.65
CA GLN A 6 -12.88 9.74 -15.68
C GLN A 6 -12.37 9.93 -14.24
N PRO A 7 -13.26 10.25 -13.28
CA PRO A 7 -12.91 10.30 -11.87
C PRO A 7 -12.68 8.88 -11.33
N SER A 8 -11.59 8.71 -10.58
CA SER A 8 -11.27 7.48 -9.86
C SER A 8 -12.25 7.27 -8.70
N ASP A 9 -13.30 6.51 -8.98
CA ASP A 9 -14.19 5.92 -7.98
C ASP A 9 -13.41 4.87 -7.17
N ALA A 10 -12.99 5.24 -5.96
CA ALA A 10 -12.97 4.39 -4.76
C ALA A 10 -12.20 5.07 -3.61
N PHE A 11 -12.61 6.27 -3.21
CA PHE A 11 -12.29 6.76 -1.87
C PHE A 11 -13.51 6.54 -0.98
N TYR A 12 -13.32 5.71 0.04
CA TYR A 12 -14.31 5.30 1.02
C TYR A 12 -15.17 6.47 1.48
N LYS A 13 -16.44 6.45 1.06
CA LYS A 13 -17.48 7.39 1.44
C LYS A 13 -17.89 7.14 2.90
N GLY A 14 -17.07 7.58 3.83
CA GLY A 14 -17.52 7.94 5.18
C GLY A 14 -18.29 9.24 5.07
N LYS A 15 -19.61 9.21 5.31
CA LYS A 15 -20.44 10.42 5.36
C LYS A 15 -20.00 11.28 6.53
N THR A 16 -19.36 12.41 6.26
CA THR A 16 -19.31 13.53 7.20
C THR A 16 -19.72 14.78 6.43
N ASP A 17 -20.94 15.25 6.70
CA ASP A 17 -21.40 16.59 6.36
C ASP A 17 -20.55 17.59 7.16
N GLY A 18 -19.44 18.00 6.56
CA GLY A 18 -18.53 19.00 7.10
C GLY A 18 -17.85 19.64 5.90
N ILE A 19 -17.82 20.96 5.87
CA ILE A 19 -17.15 21.75 4.84
C ILE A 19 -15.74 21.21 4.70
N PHE A 20 -15.46 20.50 3.60
CA PHE A 20 -14.14 19.97 3.30
C PHE A 20 -13.30 21.16 2.85
N LEU A 21 -12.68 21.85 3.80
CA LEU A 21 -11.62 22.79 3.48
C LEU A 21 -10.48 21.98 2.86
N PRO A 22 -9.93 22.41 1.71
CA PRO A 22 -8.77 21.72 1.14
C PRO A 22 -7.65 21.77 2.18
N GLU A 23 -7.24 20.59 2.65
CA GLU A 23 -6.12 20.47 3.58
C GLU A 23 -4.89 21.04 2.90
N GLU A 24 -4.23 22.01 3.55
CA GLU A 24 -3.08 22.70 2.99
C GLU A 24 -1.98 21.67 2.73
N ARG A 25 -1.56 21.61 1.47
CA ARG A 25 -0.51 20.70 1.02
C ARG A 25 0.81 21.44 1.07
N ASP A 26 1.82 20.76 1.57
CA ASP A 26 3.18 21.27 1.57
C ASP A 26 3.80 21.31 0.15
N GLU A 27 5.07 21.68 0.07
CA GLU A 27 5.86 21.69 -1.17
C GLU A 27 5.98 20.31 -1.85
N LEU A 28 5.79 19.23 -1.09
CA LEU A 28 5.79 17.85 -1.56
C LEU A 28 4.37 17.33 -1.90
N GLY A 29 3.35 18.19 -1.80
CA GLY A 29 1.96 17.82 -2.03
C GLY A 29 1.34 16.97 -0.93
N LEU A 30 1.98 16.84 0.23
CA LEU A 30 1.50 16.07 1.37
C LEU A 30 0.65 16.95 2.29
N THR A 31 -0.44 16.38 2.77
CA THR A 31 -1.19 16.99 3.87
C THR A 31 -0.54 16.68 5.21
N THR A 32 -0.91 17.41 6.26
CA THR A 32 -0.46 17.15 7.63
C THR A 32 -0.76 15.70 8.04
N GLN A 33 -1.98 15.22 7.75
CA GLN A 33 -2.35 13.84 8.05
C GLN A 33 -1.45 12.81 7.35
N MET A 34 -1.08 13.06 6.09
CA MET A 34 -0.19 12.16 5.35
C MET A 34 1.21 12.12 5.97
N ARG A 35 1.74 13.27 6.39
CA ARG A 35 3.05 13.34 7.07
C ARG A 35 3.04 12.55 8.38
N GLU A 36 2.04 12.75 9.21
CA GLU A 36 1.91 12.05 10.49
C GLU A 36 1.80 10.52 10.32
N ASP A 37 1.08 10.06 9.29
CA ASP A 37 0.98 8.64 8.96
C ASP A 37 2.32 8.07 8.47
N ILE A 38 3.06 8.83 7.64
CA ILE A 38 4.41 8.45 7.19
C ILE A 38 5.36 8.32 8.39
N ASP A 39 5.42 9.34 9.26
CA ASP A 39 6.29 9.35 10.43
C ASP A 39 5.97 8.18 11.37
N ARG A 40 4.69 7.90 11.60
CA ARG A 40 4.25 6.75 12.40
C ARG A 40 4.72 5.43 11.80
N ARG A 41 4.56 5.24 10.49
CA ARG A 41 4.98 4.00 9.80
C ARG A 41 6.49 3.83 9.81
N LEU A 42 7.25 4.92 9.65
CA LEU A 42 8.70 4.92 9.76
C LEU A 42 9.14 4.48 11.15
N ALA A 43 8.58 5.05 12.21
CA ALA A 43 8.91 4.66 13.59
C ALA A 43 8.64 3.17 13.88
N ILE A 44 7.55 2.61 13.34
CA ILE A 44 7.25 1.18 13.47
C ILE A 44 8.28 0.32 12.71
N ALA A 45 8.61 0.70 11.48
CA ALA A 45 9.58 -0.03 10.67
C ALA A 45 10.97 -0.02 11.32
N GLU A 46 11.41 1.12 11.84
CA GLU A 46 12.66 1.23 12.58
C GLU A 46 12.69 0.32 13.81
N GLU A 47 11.59 0.28 14.58
CA GLU A 47 11.49 -0.60 15.74
C GLU A 47 11.52 -2.09 15.35
N GLN A 48 10.86 -2.47 14.26
CA GLN A 48 10.91 -3.84 13.73
C GLN A 48 12.32 -4.23 13.29
N ILE A 49 13.06 -3.29 12.67
CA ILE A 49 14.47 -3.50 12.30
C ILE A 49 15.32 -3.69 13.56
N ARG A 50 15.17 -2.82 14.57
CA ARG A 50 15.90 -2.93 15.85
C ARG A 50 15.66 -4.26 16.54
N ASN A 51 14.42 -4.73 16.52
CA ASN A 51 14.01 -5.98 17.17
C ASN A 51 14.31 -7.23 16.33
N GLY A 52 14.98 -7.08 15.18
CA GLY A 52 15.29 -8.21 14.28
C GLY A 52 14.05 -8.87 13.67
N GLN A 53 12.90 -8.19 13.71
CA GLN A 53 11.64 -8.64 13.12
C GLN A 53 11.55 -8.35 11.61
N TYR A 54 12.63 -7.86 11.02
CA TYR A 54 12.75 -7.59 9.60
C TYR A 54 13.54 -8.72 8.91
N ARG A 55 13.02 -9.23 7.78
CA ARG A 55 13.73 -10.17 6.93
C ARG A 55 14.35 -9.40 5.77
N THR A 56 15.66 -9.57 5.54
CA THR A 56 16.34 -9.03 4.37
C THR A 56 15.70 -9.57 3.09
N LEU A 57 15.45 -8.69 2.13
CA LEU A 57 14.99 -9.05 0.78
C LEU A 57 16.18 -9.34 -0.14
N ASP A 58 16.92 -10.38 0.19
CA ASP A 58 18.00 -10.92 -0.67
C ASP A 58 17.47 -11.84 -1.79
N ASP A 59 18.38 -12.31 -2.64
CA ASP A 59 18.04 -13.19 -3.77
C ASP A 59 17.37 -14.50 -3.31
N GLU A 60 17.76 -15.02 -2.13
CA GLU A 60 17.21 -16.25 -1.57
C GLU A 60 15.75 -16.06 -1.12
N SER A 61 15.48 -15.04 -0.31
CA SER A 61 14.13 -14.70 0.14
C SER A 61 13.20 -14.35 -1.02
N THR A 62 13.72 -13.68 -2.04
CA THR A 62 13.00 -13.37 -3.28
C THR A 62 12.64 -14.65 -4.03
N ARG A 63 13.60 -15.56 -4.19
CA ARG A 63 13.35 -16.85 -4.86
C ARG A 63 12.33 -17.70 -4.11
N GLU A 64 12.43 -17.81 -2.79
CA GLU A 64 11.45 -18.54 -1.98
C GLU A 64 10.04 -17.99 -2.12
N PHE A 65 9.91 -16.65 -2.15
CA PHE A 65 8.63 -16.00 -2.34
C PHE A 65 8.03 -16.35 -3.70
N LEU A 66 8.83 -16.27 -4.76
CA LEU A 66 8.41 -16.60 -6.13
C LEU A 66 7.98 -18.07 -6.25
N ASP A 67 8.73 -19.00 -5.68
CA ASP A 67 8.40 -20.43 -5.70
C ASP A 67 7.06 -20.69 -4.98
N LYS A 68 6.84 -20.07 -3.82
CA LYS A 68 5.57 -20.18 -3.08
C LYS A 68 4.40 -19.57 -3.85
N ALA A 69 4.61 -18.41 -4.47
CA ALA A 69 3.59 -17.74 -5.28
C ALA A 69 3.21 -18.57 -6.52
N TYR A 70 4.21 -19.15 -7.19
CA TYR A 70 4.00 -20.04 -8.33
C TYR A 70 3.23 -21.30 -7.91
N ALA A 71 3.64 -21.97 -6.84
CA ALA A 71 2.96 -23.15 -6.31
C ALA A 71 1.50 -22.87 -5.94
N ARG A 72 1.22 -21.72 -5.30
CA ARG A 72 -0.14 -21.27 -5.00
C ARG A 72 -0.96 -21.06 -6.27
N SER A 73 -0.37 -20.39 -7.27
CA SER A 73 -1.05 -20.08 -8.54
C SER A 73 -1.42 -21.36 -9.29
N ARG A 74 -0.49 -22.32 -9.33
CA ARG A 74 -0.72 -23.63 -9.95
C ARG A 74 -1.85 -24.40 -9.25
N ARG A 75 -1.84 -24.47 -7.92
CA ARG A 75 -2.94 -25.10 -7.14
C ARG A 75 -4.30 -24.48 -7.45
N LEU A 76 -4.36 -23.16 -7.58
CA LEU A 76 -5.61 -22.44 -7.90
C LEU A 76 -6.12 -22.77 -9.31
N LEU A 77 -5.21 -22.88 -10.29
CA LEU A 77 -5.56 -23.25 -11.65
C LEU A 77 -6.02 -24.71 -11.74
N ASP A 78 -5.31 -25.62 -11.09
CA ASP A 78 -5.65 -27.04 -11.05
C ASP A 78 -7.00 -27.28 -10.35
N SER A 79 -7.30 -26.52 -9.28
CA SER A 79 -8.59 -26.58 -8.57
C SER A 79 -9.79 -26.00 -9.34
N LYS A 80 -9.56 -25.28 -10.44
CA LYS A 80 -10.62 -24.76 -11.33
C LYS A 80 -10.84 -25.64 -12.56
N ALA A 81 -9.98 -26.62 -12.80
CA ALA A 81 -10.00 -27.47 -13.99
C ALA A 81 -10.67 -28.85 -13.76
N GLY A 82 -11.14 -29.14 -12.54
CA GLY A 82 -11.94 -30.31 -12.18
C GLY A 82 -13.35 -29.91 -11.78
#